data_AF-A0A067SQG6-F1
#
_entry.id   AF-A0A067SQG6-F1
#
_cell.length_a   1.000
_cell.length_b   1.000
_cell.length_c   1.000
_cell.angle_alpha   90.00
_cell.angle_beta   90.00
_cell.angle_gamma   90.00
#
_symmetry.space_group_name_H-M   'P 1'
#
loop_
_entity.id
_entity.type
_entity.pdbx_description
1 polymer ?
#
loop_
_entity_poly.entity_id
_entity_poly.type
_entity_poly.pdbx_seq_one_letter_code
_entity_poly.pdbx_strand_id
1 'polypeptide(L)'
;MSEEHTSGSYRMELLKATNWMPWKRRMLAVLRDLGLEIYIAKDAKIPESKRWRAGDAKARTRIELAIGDSEMIHISGAETASEMWEQLTTVKESKGRLGVLAT
;
A
#
# COMPACT_ATOMS: atom_id res chain seq x y z
N MET A 1 1.78 6.32 -32.58
CA MET A 1 1.56 5.05 -31.86
C MET A 1 1.03 5.42 -30.49
N SER A 2 -0.26 5.28 -30.28
CA SER A 2 -0.88 5.60 -29.00
C SER A 2 -0.74 4.36 -28.13
N GLU A 3 0.10 4.41 -27.09
CA GLU A 3 0.10 3.40 -26.04
C GLU A 3 -1.22 3.54 -25.29
N GLU A 4 -2.18 2.71 -25.69
CA GLU A 4 -3.41 2.45 -24.97
C GLU A 4 -3.01 1.76 -23.66
N HIS A 5 -2.60 2.54 -22.66
CA HIS A 5 -2.52 2.04 -21.30
C HIS A 5 -3.95 1.81 -20.84
N THR A 6 -4.46 0.60 -21.10
CA THR A 6 -5.57 0.03 -20.37
C THR A 6 -5.18 0.02 -18.89
N SER A 7 -5.37 1.15 -18.20
CA SER A 7 -5.48 1.20 -16.75
C SER A 7 -6.83 0.55 -16.44
N GLY A 8 -6.87 -0.78 -16.60
CA GLY A 8 -7.99 -1.59 -16.13
C GLY A 8 -8.25 -1.16 -14.70
N SER A 9 -9.42 -0.58 -14.45
CA SER A 9 -9.82 -0.17 -13.12
C SER A 9 -9.77 -1.40 -12.24
N TYR A 10 -8.73 -1.51 -11.41
CA TYR A 10 -8.60 -2.60 -10.46
C TYR A 10 -9.80 -2.56 -9.55
N ARG A 11 -10.75 -3.47 -9.74
CA ARG A 11 -11.90 -3.62 -8.86
C ARG A 11 -11.43 -4.23 -7.55
N MET A 12 -11.02 -3.35 -6.64
CA MET A 12 -10.63 -3.68 -5.28
C MET A 12 -11.54 -2.91 -4.33
N GLU A 13 -12.07 -3.61 -3.33
CA GLU A 13 -12.76 -2.97 -2.22
C GLU A 13 -11.78 -2.11 -1.43
N LEU A 14 -12.21 -0.92 -1.00
CA LEU A 14 -11.39 -0.07 -0.14
C LEU A 14 -11.04 -0.77 1.18
N LEU A 15 -9.90 -0.40 1.77
CA LEU A 15 -9.49 -0.92 3.07
C LEU A 15 -10.52 -0.52 4.13
N LYS A 16 -10.90 -1.49 4.94
CA LYS A 16 -11.80 -1.38 6.10
C LYS A 16 -11.20 -2.12 7.28
N ALA A 17 -11.88 -2.06 8.42
CA ALA A 17 -11.46 -2.76 9.62
C ALA A 17 -11.35 -4.29 9.45
N THR A 18 -12.18 -4.88 8.59
CA THR A 18 -12.40 -6.34 8.51
C THR A 18 -11.78 -7.04 7.30
N ASN A 19 -11.27 -6.30 6.31
CA ASN A 19 -10.85 -6.87 5.04
C ASN A 19 -9.34 -6.77 4.77
N TRP A 20 -8.50 -6.62 5.82
CA TRP A 20 -7.05 -6.44 5.67
C TRP A 20 -6.40 -7.52 4.79
N MET A 21 -6.61 -8.81 5.07
CA MET A 21 -5.90 -9.87 4.34
C MET A 21 -6.26 -9.91 2.84
N PRO A 22 -7.56 -9.90 2.45
CA PRO A 22 -7.94 -9.76 1.04
C PRO A 22 -7.43 -8.47 0.40
N TRP A 23 -7.53 -7.34 1.10
CA TRP A 23 -7.08 -6.03 0.62
C TRP A 23 -5.57 -6.03 0.35
N LYS A 24 -4.75 -6.46 1.33
CA LYS A 24 -3.29 -6.53 1.23
C LYS A 24 -2.87 -7.35 0.02
N ARG A 25 -3.48 -8.53 -0.17
CA ARG A 25 -3.16 -9.41 -1.31
C ARG A 25 -3.49 -8.77 -2.66
N ARG A 26 -4.63 -8.09 -2.77
CA ARG A 26 -5.03 -7.39 -3.99
C ARG A 26 -4.16 -6.17 -4.25
N MET A 27 -3.86 -5.36 -3.24
CA MET A 27 -2.98 -4.21 -3.37
C MET A 27 -1.57 -4.62 -3.82
N LEU A 28 -1.01 -5.68 -3.25
CA LEU A 28 0.27 -6.24 -3.72
C LEU A 28 0.22 -6.65 -5.19
N ALA A 29 -0.88 -7.26 -5.65
CA ALA A 29 -1.05 -7.60 -7.06
C ALA A 29 -1.11 -6.35 -7.96
N VAL A 30 -1.82 -5.30 -7.53
CA VAL A 30 -1.88 -4.00 -8.24
C VAL A 30 -0.50 -3.36 -8.33
N LEU A 31 0.22 -3.28 -7.21
CA LEU A 31 1.55 -2.68 -7.19
C LEU A 31 2.53 -3.48 -8.05
N ARG A 32 2.46 -4.81 -8.04
CA ARG A 32 3.32 -5.66 -8.87
C ARG A 32 3.06 -5.47 -10.36
N ASP A 33 1.80 -5.48 -10.79
CA ASP A 33 1.43 -5.26 -12.19
C ASP A 33 1.93 -3.90 -12.70
N LEU A 34 1.84 -2.87 -11.85
CA LEU A 34 2.32 -1.53 -12.17
C LEU A 34 3.83 -1.33 -12.01
N GLY A 35 4.59 -2.36 -11.59
CA GLY A 35 6.03 -2.27 -11.31
C GLY A 35 6.38 -1.38 -10.09
N LEU A 36 5.43 -1.20 -9.17
CA LEU A 36 5.53 -0.33 -8.00
C LEU A 36 5.81 -1.07 -6.69
N GLU A 37 5.81 -2.41 -6.68
CA GLU A 37 6.07 -3.23 -5.49
C GLU A 37 7.43 -2.91 -4.85
N ILE A 38 8.41 -2.44 -5.63
CA ILE A 38 9.74 -2.03 -5.14
C ILE A 38 9.71 -0.84 -4.18
N TYR A 39 8.68 0.01 -4.23
CA TYR A 39 8.59 1.23 -3.40
C TYR A 39 8.01 0.97 -2.01
N ILE A 40 7.38 -0.18 -1.79
CA ILE A 40 6.85 -0.59 -0.48
C ILE A 40 7.78 -1.56 0.26
N ALA A 41 8.92 -1.92 -0.34
CA ALA A 41 9.90 -2.78 0.30
C ALA A 41 10.51 -2.08 1.53
N LYS A 42 10.75 -2.86 2.59
CA LYS A 42 11.28 -2.35 3.87
C LYS A 42 12.66 -1.69 3.71
N ASP A 43 13.43 -2.16 2.75
CA ASP A 43 14.75 -1.68 2.38
C ASP A 43 14.74 -0.88 1.07
N ALA A 44 13.58 -0.35 0.67
CA ALA A 44 13.48 0.59 -0.43
C ALA A 44 14.44 1.75 -0.14
N LYS A 45 15.64 1.69 -0.75
CA LYS A 45 16.58 2.80 -0.69
C LYS A 45 15.84 4.04 -1.16
N ILE A 46 16.11 5.18 -0.54
CA ILE A 46 15.64 6.49 -1.00
C ILE A 46 16.76 7.06 -1.89
N PRO A 47 16.92 6.66 -3.16
CA PRO A 47 17.73 7.43 -4.07
C PRO A 47 16.96 8.72 -4.39
N GLU A 48 17.56 9.87 -4.11
CA GLU A 48 16.97 11.20 -4.35
C GLU A 48 16.78 11.57 -5.83
N SER A 49 16.77 10.58 -6.73
CA SER A 49 16.52 10.81 -8.15
C SER A 49 15.05 11.21 -8.38
N LYS A 50 14.81 12.13 -9.32
CA LYS A 50 13.46 12.51 -9.76
C LYS A 50 12.62 11.29 -10.19
N ARG A 51 13.25 10.30 -10.83
CA ARG A 51 12.59 9.07 -11.26
C ARG A 51 12.08 8.24 -10.08
N TRP A 52 12.87 8.12 -9.02
CA TRP A 52 12.45 7.42 -7.83
C TRP A 52 11.29 8.13 -7.14
N ARG A 53 11.39 9.45 -6.93
CA ARG A 53 10.31 10.26 -6.32
C ARG A 53 8.99 10.13 -7.09
N ALA A 54 9.04 10.09 -8.41
CA ALA A 54 7.85 9.90 -9.23
C ALA A 54 7.21 8.51 -9.05
N GLY A 55 8.02 7.46 -8.93
CA GLY A 55 7.54 6.11 -8.70
C GLY A 55 6.99 5.91 -7.28
N ASP A 56 7.66 6.46 -6.27
CA ASP A 56 7.18 6.49 -4.90
C ASP A 56 5.85 7.24 -4.79
N ALA A 57 5.75 8.45 -5.33
CA ALA A 57 4.51 9.21 -5.37
C ALA A 57 3.37 8.43 -6.06
N LYS A 58 3.67 7.73 -7.16
CA LYS A 58 2.68 6.88 -7.84
C LYS A 58 2.23 5.71 -6.96
N ALA A 59 3.14 5.06 -6.23
CA ALA A 59 2.81 3.98 -5.31
C ALA A 59 1.95 4.49 -4.14
N ARG A 60 2.32 5.64 -3.55
CA ARG A 60 1.54 6.33 -2.51
C ARG A 60 0.12 6.62 -2.96
N THR A 61 -0.06 7.25 -4.12
CA THR A 61 -1.39 7.54 -4.66
C THR A 61 -2.22 6.28 -4.86
N ARG A 62 -1.62 5.16 -5.30
CA ARG A 62 -2.36 3.88 -5.44
C ARG A 62 -2.81 3.34 -4.09
N ILE A 63 -2.00 3.49 -3.04
CA ILE A 63 -2.33 3.09 -1.69
C ILE A 63 -3.43 3.99 -1.11
N GLU A 64 -3.28 5.32 -1.19
CA GLU A 64 -4.25 6.32 -0.70
C GLU A 64 -5.64 6.10 -1.30
N LEU A 65 -5.73 5.94 -2.63
CA LEU A 65 -7.00 5.74 -3.33
C LEU A 65 -7.69 4.41 -3.02
N ALA A 66 -7.01 3.50 -2.35
CA ALA A 66 -7.53 2.19 -1.98
C ALA A 66 -7.86 2.08 -0.48
N ILE A 67 -7.73 3.17 0.28
CA ILE A 67 -8.02 3.19 1.71
C ILE A 67 -9.37 3.86 1.94
N GLY A 68 -10.22 3.25 2.76
CA GLY A 68 -11.46 3.91 3.20
C GLY A 68 -11.17 5.02 4.22
N ASP A 69 -11.97 6.08 4.23
CA ASP A 69 -11.72 7.29 5.03
C ASP A 69 -11.43 7.00 6.52
N SER A 70 -12.12 6.03 7.13
CA SER A 70 -11.91 5.65 8.54
C SER A 70 -10.53 5.06 8.83
N GLU A 71 -9.85 4.56 7.80
CA GLU A 71 -8.55 3.91 7.87
C GLU A 71 -7.40 4.86 7.46
N MET A 72 -7.72 6.03 6.87
CA MET A 72 -6.75 7.01 6.38
C MET A 72 -5.82 7.53 7.50
N ILE A 73 -6.32 7.57 8.73
CA ILE A 73 -5.55 7.98 9.91
C ILE A 73 -4.29 7.12 10.12
N HIS A 74 -4.29 5.86 9.67
CA HIS A 74 -3.18 4.93 9.86
C HIS A 74 -1.98 5.18 8.96
N ILE A 75 -2.12 6.02 7.93
CA ILE A 75 -1.03 6.42 7.03
C ILE A 75 -0.64 7.90 7.22
N SER A 76 -1.24 8.57 8.21
CA SER A 76 -1.01 9.98 8.46
C SER A 76 0.45 10.26 8.82
N GLY A 77 1.07 11.21 8.13
CA GLY A 77 2.47 11.60 8.35
C GLY A 77 3.50 10.68 7.68
N ALA A 78 3.08 9.66 6.93
CA ALA A 78 3.98 8.90 6.07
C ALA A 78 4.41 9.75 4.85
N GLU A 79 5.72 9.82 4.58
CA GLU A 79 6.29 10.58 3.48
C GLU A 79 6.54 9.71 2.23
N THR A 80 6.72 8.41 2.44
CA THR A 80 7.02 7.40 1.40
C THR A 80 5.99 6.29 1.36
N ALA A 81 5.89 5.59 0.22
CA ALA A 81 5.03 4.42 0.09
C ALA A 81 5.44 3.28 1.03
N SER A 82 6.74 3.15 1.31
CA SER A 82 7.28 2.17 2.26
C SER A 82 6.77 2.42 3.68
N GLU A 83 6.82 3.68 4.14
CA GLU A 83 6.30 4.06 5.46
C GLU A 83 4.78 3.82 5.56
N MET A 84 4.01 4.20 4.53
CA MET A 84 2.57 3.90 4.50
C MET A 84 2.30 2.40 4.65
N TRP A 85 3.05 1.58 3.90
CA TRP A 85 2.90 0.12 3.93
C TRP A 85 3.29 -0.48 5.27
N GLU A 86 4.37 0.00 5.87
CA GLU A 86 4.85 -0.43 7.19
C GLU A 86 3.86 -0.06 8.30
N GLN A 87 3.32 1.16 8.29
CA GLN A 87 2.33 1.61 9.27
C GLN A 87 1.04 0.77 9.19
N LEU A 88 0.51 0.56 7.98
CA LEU A 88 -0.65 -0.31 7.76
C LEU A 88 -0.39 -1.73 8.25
N THR A 89 0.75 -2.31 7.89
CA THR A 89 1.14 -3.66 8.33
C THR A 89 1.25 -3.73 9.85
N THR A 90 1.87 -2.73 10.47
CA THR A 90 2.01 -2.64 11.93
C THR A 90 0.64 -2.59 12.61
N VAL A 91 -0.26 -1.70 12.20
CA VAL A 91 -1.59 -1.56 12.83
C VAL A 91 -2.47 -2.79 12.61
N LYS A 92 -2.44 -3.37 11.41
CA LYS A 92 -3.36 -4.45 11.02
C LYS A 92 -2.88 -5.83 11.43
N GLU A 93 -1.57 -6.04 11.57
CA GLU A 93 -0.99 -7.34 11.94
C GLU A 93 -0.52 -7.42 13.39
N SER A 94 -0.33 -6.28 14.08
CA SER A 94 -0.10 -6.27 15.54
C SER A 94 -1.28 -6.87 16.31
N LYS A 95 -2.52 -6.68 15.83
CA LYS A 95 -3.74 -7.27 16.41
C LYS A 95 -3.77 -8.81 16.34
N GLY A 96 -2.95 -9.44 15.49
CA GLY A 96 -2.87 -10.90 15.39
C GLY A 96 -2.12 -11.58 16.55
N ARG A 97 -1.30 -10.85 17.32
CA ARG A 97 -0.48 -11.44 18.40
C ARG A 97 -1.19 -11.51 19.76
N LEU A 98 -2.26 -10.74 19.97
CA LEU A 98 -2.97 -10.71 21.25
C LEU A 98 -3.93 -11.89 21.47
N GLY A 99 -4.18 -12.72 20.45
CA GLY A 99 -5.08 -13.88 20.53
C GLY A 99 -4.44 -15.19 20.98
N VAL A 100 -3.12 -15.24 21.26
CA VAL A 100 -2.38 -16.50 21.48
C VAL A 100 -2.00 -16.75 22.96
N LEU A 101 -2.36 -15.87 23.90
CA LEU A 101 -2.00 -16.02 25.33
C LEU A 101 -3.19 -16.24 26.28
N ALA A 102 -4.31 -16.76 25.78
CA ALA A 102 -5.44 -17.14 26.62
C ALA A 102 -5.79 -18.62 26.45
N THR A 103 -4.96 -19.51 27.00
CA THR A 103 -5.31 -20.89 27.36
C THR A 103 -4.46 -21.35 28.53
#